data_AF-A0A2N2KKI8-F1
#
_entry.id   AF-A0A2N2KKI8-F1
#
_cell.length_a   1.000
_cell.length_b   1.000
_cell.length_c   1.000
_cell.angle_alpha   90.00
_cell.angle_beta   90.00
_cell.angle_gamma   90.00
#
_symmetry.space_group_name_H-M   'P 1'
#
loop_
_entity.id
_entity.type
_entity.pdbx_description
1 polymer ?
#
loop_
_entity_poly.entity_id
_entity_poly.type
_entity_poly.pdbx_seq_one_letter_code
_entity_poly.pdbx_strand_id
1 'polypeptide(L)'
;MEQLLNIKEAARILHVTETTIRRWTNTGLLNCYRIGRKRERRFKMEDLKQYLLSVNDHFNRQSAHLGYKDLDVPGGAHVAHLSLDEAESLEIGVAYISKGLQLGETVLIVAPVQKAESLLTALNERGAYSDANLKSGLLRVSAGMDSPASQIAYIARNAEDARGGLRLFSAMVWMKQKGWSPADMRKLEDSTGAIPFDGVNLLLCQYTLESFPAATAMMAMETHEYTLYKGALVASPYIRKSDLAA
;
A
#
# COMPACT_ATOMS: atom_id res chain seq x y z
N MET A 1 -27.78 -22.73 -14.39
CA MET A 1 -27.00 -21.65 -15.00
C MET A 1 -26.87 -20.55 -13.96
N GLU A 2 -25.65 -20.18 -13.58
CA GLU A 2 -25.42 -19.09 -12.63
C GLU A 2 -25.82 -17.75 -13.29
N GLN A 3 -26.73 -17.01 -12.67
CA GLN A 3 -27.21 -15.74 -13.21
C GLN A 3 -26.15 -14.65 -12.98
N LEU A 4 -25.63 -14.09 -14.06
CA LEU A 4 -24.67 -12.99 -13.99
C LEU A 4 -25.40 -11.66 -13.87
N LEU A 5 -24.99 -10.88 -12.87
CA LEU A 5 -25.56 -9.58 -12.54
C LEU A 5 -25.01 -8.51 -13.47
N ASN A 6 -25.84 -7.53 -13.81
CA ASN A 6 -25.42 -6.33 -14.51
C ASN A 6 -24.86 -5.27 -13.53
N ILE A 7 -24.31 -4.18 -14.08
CA ILE A 7 -23.67 -3.15 -13.29
C ILE A 7 -24.60 -2.43 -12.31
N LYS A 8 -25.89 -2.27 -12.65
CA LYS A 8 -26.90 -1.66 -11.77
C LYS A 8 -27.23 -2.57 -10.60
N GLU A 9 -27.32 -3.86 -10.86
CA GLU A 9 -27.57 -4.87 -9.83
C GLU A 9 -26.39 -4.96 -8.86
N ALA A 10 -25.16 -5.02 -9.39
CA ALA A 10 -23.95 -4.99 -8.57
C ALA A 10 -23.86 -3.71 -7.72
N ALA A 11 -24.13 -2.54 -8.32
CA ALA A 11 -24.17 -1.27 -7.60
C ALA A 11 -25.20 -1.27 -6.45
N ARG A 12 -26.39 -1.84 -6.69
CA ARG A 12 -27.43 -1.95 -5.67
C ARG A 12 -27.03 -2.89 -4.52
N ILE A 13 -26.43 -4.03 -4.84
CA ILE A 13 -25.99 -5.04 -3.85
C ILE A 13 -24.86 -4.48 -2.99
N LEU A 14 -23.91 -3.78 -3.60
CA LEU A 14 -22.76 -3.18 -2.91
C LEU A 14 -23.09 -1.79 -2.32
N HIS A 15 -24.34 -1.32 -2.41
CA HIS A 15 -24.78 -0.01 -1.93
C HIS A 15 -23.92 1.18 -2.42
N VAL A 16 -23.45 1.12 -3.67
CA VAL A 16 -22.63 2.17 -4.31
C VAL A 16 -23.22 2.63 -5.65
N THR A 17 -22.56 3.60 -6.27
CA THR A 17 -22.95 4.08 -7.61
C THR A 17 -22.37 3.22 -8.73
N GLU A 18 -23.00 3.21 -9.91
CA GLU A 18 -22.43 2.56 -11.09
C GLU A 18 -21.05 3.11 -11.45
N THR A 19 -20.80 4.40 -11.21
CA THR A 19 -19.50 5.05 -11.45
C THR A 19 -18.42 4.44 -10.56
N THR A 20 -18.74 4.18 -9.29
CA THR A 20 -17.87 3.48 -8.34
C THR A 20 -17.55 2.06 -8.84
N ILE A 21 -18.57 1.29 -9.25
CA ILE A 21 -18.36 -0.05 -9.83
C ILE A 21 -17.47 0.00 -11.09
N ARG A 22 -17.65 1.01 -11.97
CA ARG A 22 -16.78 1.20 -13.15
C ARG A 22 -15.35 1.48 -12.75
N ARG A 23 -15.12 2.33 -11.74
CA ARG A 23 -13.78 2.61 -11.21
C ARG A 23 -13.14 1.32 -10.70
N TRP A 24 -13.80 0.60 -9.80
CA TRP A 24 -13.28 -0.63 -9.20
C TRP A 24 -12.99 -1.73 -10.23
N THR A 25 -13.86 -1.90 -11.22
CA THR A 25 -13.61 -2.87 -12.29
C THR A 25 -12.52 -2.44 -13.28
N ASN A 26 -12.25 -1.13 -13.40
CA ASN A 26 -11.14 -0.63 -14.24
C ASN A 26 -9.80 -0.75 -13.51
N THR A 27 -9.80 -0.58 -12.20
CA THR A 27 -8.60 -0.72 -11.34
C THR A 27 -8.32 -2.18 -10.96
N GLY A 28 -9.24 -3.11 -11.27
CA GLY A 28 -9.12 -4.52 -10.93
C GLY A 28 -9.55 -4.86 -9.49
N LEU A 29 -10.00 -3.87 -8.72
CA LEU A 29 -10.47 -4.04 -7.35
C LEU A 29 -11.73 -4.91 -7.24
N LEU A 30 -12.58 -4.91 -8.28
CA LEU A 30 -13.75 -5.77 -8.36
C LEU A 30 -13.70 -6.59 -9.65
N ASN A 31 -13.74 -7.93 -9.52
CA ASN A 31 -13.73 -8.80 -10.68
C ASN A 31 -14.97 -8.56 -11.56
N CYS A 32 -14.78 -8.55 -12.88
CA CYS A 32 -15.90 -8.49 -13.81
C CYS A 32 -15.62 -9.29 -15.08
N TYR A 33 -16.69 -9.90 -15.59
CA TYR A 33 -16.69 -10.61 -16.85
C TYR A 33 -17.19 -9.67 -17.95
N ARG A 34 -16.53 -9.69 -19.10
CA ARG A 34 -16.90 -8.91 -20.27
C ARG A 34 -17.59 -9.80 -21.28
N ILE A 35 -18.91 -9.69 -21.40
CA ILE A 35 -19.72 -10.63 -22.20
C ILE A 35 -20.38 -9.94 -23.40
N GLY A 36 -20.45 -10.67 -24.50
CA GLY A 36 -21.09 -10.24 -25.75
C GLY A 36 -20.27 -9.24 -26.57
N ARG A 37 -20.79 -8.90 -27.76
CA ARG A 37 -20.12 -8.00 -28.72
C ARG A 37 -19.81 -6.61 -28.15
N LYS A 38 -20.65 -6.11 -27.24
CA LYS A 38 -20.47 -4.80 -26.58
C LYS A 38 -19.56 -4.83 -25.35
N ARG A 39 -19.01 -6.01 -24.99
CA ARG A 39 -18.15 -6.20 -23.81
C ARG A 39 -18.76 -5.62 -22.53
N GLU A 40 -20.02 -5.95 -22.29
CA GLU A 40 -20.74 -5.46 -21.13
C GLU A 40 -20.17 -6.10 -19.86
N ARG A 41 -20.10 -5.32 -18.78
CA ARG A 41 -19.69 -5.82 -17.47
C ARG A 41 -20.78 -6.72 -16.89
N ARG A 42 -20.36 -7.87 -16.40
CA ARG A 42 -21.18 -8.88 -15.74
C ARG A 42 -20.46 -9.38 -14.50
N PHE A 43 -21.20 -9.61 -13.43
CA PHE A 43 -20.66 -9.92 -12.11
C PHE A 43 -21.28 -11.22 -11.60
N LYS A 44 -20.47 -12.07 -10.97
CA LYS A 44 -21.00 -13.19 -10.19
C LYS A 44 -21.42 -12.68 -8.83
N MET A 45 -22.52 -13.20 -8.30
CA MET A 45 -22.94 -12.89 -6.94
C MET A 45 -21.87 -13.28 -5.92
N GLU A 46 -21.16 -14.39 -6.16
CA GLU A 46 -20.07 -14.84 -5.29
C GLU A 46 -18.93 -13.81 -5.25
N ASP A 47 -18.47 -13.31 -6.39
CA ASP A 47 -17.44 -12.27 -6.45
C ASP A 47 -17.85 -10.98 -5.69
N LEU A 48 -19.13 -10.60 -5.75
CA LEU A 48 -19.64 -9.44 -5.00
C LEU A 48 -19.67 -9.71 -3.49
N LYS A 49 -20.04 -10.92 -3.07
CA LYS A 49 -20.04 -11.32 -1.66
C LYS A 49 -18.62 -11.42 -1.11
N GLN A 50 -17.70 -12.00 -1.87
CA GLN A 50 -16.28 -12.07 -1.52
C GLN A 50 -15.70 -10.67 -1.36
N TYR A 51 -16.08 -9.73 -2.23
CA TYR A 51 -15.71 -8.32 -2.09
C TYR A 51 -16.23 -7.72 -0.78
N LEU A 52 -17.53 -7.85 -0.47
CA LEU A 52 -18.11 -7.36 0.79
C LEU A 52 -17.48 -7.98 2.04
N LEU A 53 -17.17 -9.28 1.99
CA LEU A 53 -16.48 -9.97 3.08
C LEU A 53 -15.06 -9.44 3.24
N SER A 54 -14.34 -9.25 2.13
CA SER A 54 -12.98 -8.72 2.16
C SER A 54 -12.93 -7.34 2.82
N VAL A 55 -13.93 -6.48 2.61
CA VAL A 55 -13.86 -5.12 3.15
C VAL A 55 -14.47 -4.95 4.53
N ASN A 56 -15.39 -5.83 4.92
CA ASN A 56 -15.63 -6.01 6.35
C ASN A 56 -14.37 -6.50 7.08
N ASP A 57 -13.52 -7.29 6.44
CA ASP A 57 -12.21 -7.67 6.99
C ASP A 57 -11.24 -6.48 7.03
N HIS A 58 -11.25 -5.58 6.04
CA HIS A 58 -10.52 -4.30 6.09
C HIS A 58 -10.85 -3.46 7.34
N PHE A 59 -12.07 -3.56 7.85
CA PHE A 59 -12.51 -2.88 9.07
C PHE A 59 -12.30 -3.64 10.36
N ASN A 60 -12.09 -4.94 10.28
CA ASN A 60 -11.77 -5.78 11.43
C ASN A 60 -10.26 -6.00 11.58
N ARG A 61 -9.44 -5.21 10.87
CA ARG A 61 -7.98 -5.27 10.97
C ARG A 61 -7.55 -4.76 12.34
N GLN A 62 -6.86 -5.62 13.08
CA GLN A 62 -6.26 -5.25 14.36
C GLN A 62 -5.43 -3.97 14.22
N SER A 63 -5.46 -3.12 15.27
CA SER A 63 -4.60 -1.95 15.36
C SER A 63 -3.14 -2.36 15.19
N ALA A 64 -2.40 -1.63 14.36
CA ALA A 64 -1.03 -1.93 14.00
C ALA A 64 -0.14 -0.72 14.26
N HIS A 65 0.92 -0.94 15.03
CA HIS A 65 1.79 0.12 15.50
C HIS A 65 2.74 0.58 14.38
N LEU A 66 2.78 1.88 14.10
CA LEU A 66 3.67 2.44 13.07
C LEU A 66 5.13 2.44 13.52
N GLY A 67 5.39 2.54 14.82
CA GLY A 67 6.75 2.57 15.37
C GLY A 67 7.29 3.97 15.58
N TYR A 68 6.48 4.99 15.35
CA TYR A 68 6.82 6.40 15.56
C TYR A 68 5.77 7.07 16.45
N LYS A 69 6.21 7.75 17.53
CA LYS A 69 5.37 8.53 18.48
C LYS A 69 4.08 7.82 18.94
N ASP A 70 4.17 6.52 19.21
CA ASP A 70 3.03 5.67 19.63
C ASP A 70 1.80 5.79 18.72
N LEU A 71 2.03 6.06 17.42
CA LEU A 71 0.98 6.16 16.43
C LEU A 71 0.59 4.75 15.95
N ASP A 72 -0.72 4.52 15.96
CA ASP A 72 -1.35 3.33 15.45
C ASP A 72 -2.20 3.65 14.20
N VAL A 73 -2.30 2.66 13.32
CA VAL A 73 -3.20 2.64 12.16
C VAL A 73 -3.96 1.32 12.14
N PRO A 74 -5.11 1.23 11.46
CA PRO A 74 -5.65 -0.09 11.14
C PRO A 74 -4.58 -0.94 10.45
N GLY A 75 -4.55 -2.24 10.71
CA GLY A 75 -3.77 -3.15 9.87
C GLY A 75 -4.13 -2.94 8.40
N GLY A 76 -3.25 -3.30 7.48
CA GLY A 76 -3.48 -3.08 6.04
C GLY A 76 -3.42 -1.63 5.59
N ALA A 77 -3.11 -0.68 6.47
CA ALA A 77 -3.10 0.73 6.13
C ALA A 77 -1.99 1.11 5.15
N HIS A 78 -2.35 1.98 4.20
CA HIS A 78 -1.43 2.62 3.29
C HIS A 78 -1.18 4.08 3.70
N VAL A 79 0.03 4.37 4.17
CA VAL A 79 0.42 5.65 4.78
C VAL A 79 1.42 6.39 3.90
N ALA A 80 1.06 7.61 3.50
CA ALA A 80 2.00 8.55 2.92
C ALA A 80 2.73 9.30 4.03
N HIS A 81 4.06 9.30 4.01
CA HIS A 81 4.85 10.20 4.83
C HIS A 81 5.42 11.32 3.96
N LEU A 82 5.01 12.55 4.23
CA LEU A 82 5.55 13.75 3.58
C LEU A 82 6.66 14.30 4.46
N SER A 83 7.91 13.92 4.22
CA SER A 83 9.03 14.39 5.03
C SER A 83 9.49 15.77 4.58
N LEU A 84 9.87 16.62 5.53
CA LEU A 84 10.45 17.93 5.26
C LEU A 84 11.85 17.80 4.64
N ASP A 85 12.65 16.89 5.18
CA ASP A 85 14.02 16.66 4.78
C ASP A 85 14.41 15.16 4.87
N GLU A 86 15.66 14.87 4.51
CA GLU A 86 16.20 13.52 4.55
C GLU A 86 16.45 13.00 5.97
N ALA A 87 16.65 13.89 6.95
CA ALA A 87 16.88 13.51 8.34
C ALA A 87 15.58 12.99 8.99
N GLU A 88 14.46 13.70 8.82
CA GLU A 88 13.12 13.25 9.23
C GLU A 88 12.73 11.96 8.50
N SER A 89 12.99 11.89 7.19
CA SER A 89 12.76 10.66 6.41
C SER A 89 13.52 9.48 6.99
N LEU A 90 14.81 9.65 7.31
CA LEU A 90 15.64 8.60 7.88
C LEU A 90 15.17 8.20 9.28
N GLU A 91 14.90 9.16 10.17
CA GLU A 91 14.44 8.91 11.54
C GLU A 91 13.16 8.06 11.55
N ILE A 92 12.15 8.49 10.81
CA ILE A 92 10.85 7.80 10.74
C ILE A 92 11.00 6.46 10.04
N GLY A 93 11.80 6.37 8.99
CA GLY A 93 12.05 5.12 8.29
C GLY A 93 12.71 4.07 9.19
N VAL A 94 13.74 4.46 9.94
CA VAL A 94 14.41 3.59 10.93
C VAL A 94 13.43 3.15 12.01
N ALA A 95 12.62 4.07 12.56
CA ALA A 95 11.65 3.74 13.60
C ALA A 95 10.59 2.74 13.11
N TYR A 96 10.05 2.96 11.91
CA TYR A 96 9.07 2.08 11.28
C TYR A 96 9.63 0.68 10.99
N ILE A 97 10.82 0.60 10.41
CA ILE A 97 11.49 -0.67 10.10
C ILE A 97 11.86 -1.43 11.38
N SER A 98 12.42 -0.73 12.38
CA SER A 98 12.78 -1.32 13.68
C SER A 98 11.58 -2.00 14.32
N LYS A 99 10.40 -1.36 14.27
CA LYS A 99 9.18 -1.89 14.86
C LYS A 99 8.74 -3.18 14.20
N GLY A 100 8.78 -3.27 12.87
CA GLY A 100 8.45 -4.51 12.16
C GLY A 100 9.39 -5.65 12.53
N LEU A 101 10.70 -5.40 12.58
CA LEU A 101 11.68 -6.42 12.98
C LEU A 101 11.48 -6.88 14.43
N GLN A 102 11.16 -5.97 15.35
CA GLN A 102 10.86 -6.30 16.75
C GLN A 102 9.61 -7.18 16.90
N LEU A 103 8.60 -6.95 16.05
CA LEU A 103 7.35 -7.72 16.04
C LEU A 103 7.48 -9.05 15.27
N GLY A 104 8.64 -9.33 14.67
CA GLY A 104 8.85 -10.53 13.86
C GLY A 104 8.11 -10.50 12.52
N GLU A 105 7.75 -9.32 12.04
CA GLU A 105 7.14 -9.10 10.73
C GLU A 105 8.20 -9.15 9.62
N THR A 106 7.79 -9.55 8.43
CA THR A 106 8.66 -9.46 7.25
C THR A 106 8.71 -8.02 6.79
N VAL A 107 9.89 -7.41 6.85
CA VAL A 107 10.11 -6.04 6.40
C VAL A 107 10.67 -6.04 4.98
N LEU A 108 10.00 -5.33 4.08
CA LEU A 108 10.49 -5.07 2.73
C LEU A 108 10.84 -3.59 2.59
N ILE A 109 12.11 -3.29 2.31
CA ILE A 109 12.60 -1.96 1.96
C ILE A 109 12.66 -1.83 0.44
N VAL A 110 11.94 -0.87 -0.12
CA VAL A 110 12.05 -0.48 -1.53
C VAL A 110 12.58 0.96 -1.62
N ALA A 111 13.87 1.11 -1.88
CA ALA A 111 14.55 2.39 -1.84
C ALA A 111 15.77 2.42 -2.78
N PRO A 112 16.28 3.60 -3.18
CA PRO A 112 17.59 3.67 -3.82
C PRO A 112 18.67 3.04 -2.95
N VAL A 113 19.72 2.51 -3.58
CA VAL A 113 20.83 1.81 -2.90
C VAL A 113 21.39 2.64 -1.74
N GLN A 114 21.68 3.92 -1.97
CA GLN A 114 22.27 4.80 -0.94
C GLN A 114 21.33 5.03 0.26
N LYS A 115 20.02 5.13 0.01
CA LYS A 115 19.02 5.29 1.07
C LYS A 115 18.85 4.01 1.86
N ALA A 116 18.83 2.86 1.18
CA ALA A 116 18.78 1.56 1.82
C ALA A 116 20.01 1.32 2.71
N GLU A 117 21.21 1.62 2.22
CA GLU A 117 22.45 1.56 3.00
C GLU A 117 22.38 2.46 4.25
N SER A 118 21.93 3.71 4.10
CA SER A 118 21.78 4.64 5.22
C SER A 118 20.80 4.12 6.28
N LEU A 119 19.69 3.52 5.86
CA LEU A 119 18.71 2.89 6.76
C LEU A 119 19.33 1.71 7.51
N LEU A 120 20.03 0.81 6.80
CA LEU A 120 20.67 -0.37 7.39
C LEU A 120 21.76 0.02 8.40
N THR A 121 22.59 1.02 8.08
CA THR A 121 23.59 1.55 9.01
C THR A 121 22.93 2.09 10.28
N ALA A 122 21.91 2.94 10.15
CA ALA A 122 21.22 3.50 11.30
C ALA A 122 20.46 2.45 12.12
N LEU A 123 19.91 1.40 11.49
CA LEU A 123 19.29 0.27 12.18
C LEU A 123 20.32 -0.55 12.97
N ASN A 124 21.49 -0.79 12.39
CA ASN A 124 22.59 -1.52 13.03
C ASN A 124 23.12 -0.75 14.25
N GLU A 125 23.34 0.56 14.11
CA GLU A 125 23.80 1.45 15.20
C GLU A 125 22.83 1.46 16.40
N ARG A 126 21.53 1.26 16.14
CA ARG A 126 20.49 1.15 17.18
C ARG A 126 20.28 -0.27 17.70
N GLY A 127 21.03 -1.26 17.21
CA GLY A 127 20.86 -2.67 17.56
C GLY A 127 19.50 -3.26 17.15
N ALA A 128 18.80 -2.62 16.20
CA ALA A 128 17.48 -3.04 15.73
C ALA A 128 17.55 -4.01 14.54
N TYR A 129 18.76 -4.28 14.03
CA TYR A 129 19.03 -5.09 12.85
C TYR A 129 20.32 -5.90 13.05
N SER A 130 20.38 -7.07 12.42
CA SER A 130 21.60 -7.85 12.21
C SER A 130 21.55 -8.55 10.85
N ASP A 131 22.70 -8.96 10.31
CA ASP A 131 22.77 -9.69 9.03
C ASP A 131 21.96 -11.00 9.02
N ALA A 132 21.63 -11.55 10.20
CA ALA A 132 20.72 -12.69 10.31
C ALA A 132 19.31 -12.37 9.81
N ASN A 133 18.84 -11.11 9.92
CA ASN A 133 17.55 -10.69 9.40
C ASN A 133 17.51 -10.76 7.87
N LEU A 134 18.60 -10.35 7.19
CA LEU A 134 18.72 -10.53 5.73
C LEU A 134 18.79 -12.01 5.36
N LYS A 135 19.66 -12.78 6.03
CA LYS A 135 19.85 -14.22 5.73
C LYS A 135 18.58 -15.06 5.93
N SER A 136 17.78 -14.73 6.94
CA SER A 136 16.52 -15.41 7.22
C SER A 136 15.35 -14.97 6.33
N GLY A 137 15.52 -13.90 5.56
CA GLY A 137 14.47 -13.30 4.74
C GLY A 137 13.45 -12.47 5.52
N LEU A 138 13.70 -12.21 6.82
CA LEU A 138 12.87 -11.32 7.65
C LEU A 138 13.03 -9.86 7.24
N LEU A 139 14.23 -9.46 6.81
CA LEU A 139 14.47 -8.19 6.13
C LEU A 139 14.80 -8.46 4.66
N ARG A 140 14.13 -7.75 3.77
CA ARG A 140 14.32 -7.82 2.32
C ARG A 140 14.53 -6.42 1.79
N VAL A 141 15.42 -6.27 0.81
CA VAL A 141 15.78 -4.96 0.23
C VAL A 141 15.71 -5.03 -1.28
N SER A 142 15.15 -3.99 -1.90
CA SER A 142 15.01 -3.86 -3.35
C SER A 142 15.20 -2.41 -3.79
N ALA A 143 15.79 -2.23 -4.98
CA ALA A 143 15.90 -0.92 -5.62
C ALA A 143 14.64 -0.52 -6.42
N GLY A 144 13.57 -1.33 -6.35
CA GLY A 144 12.35 -1.15 -7.12
C GLY A 144 12.42 -1.77 -8.52
N MET A 145 11.26 -2.14 -9.06
CA MET A 145 11.12 -2.77 -10.38
C MET A 145 10.97 -1.71 -11.48
N ASP A 146 11.11 -2.13 -12.75
CA ASP A 146 11.12 -1.18 -13.88
C ASP A 146 9.72 -0.75 -14.37
N SER A 147 8.64 -1.36 -13.88
CA SER A 147 7.27 -1.00 -14.25
C SER A 147 6.27 -1.14 -13.08
N PRO A 148 5.12 -0.45 -13.12
CA PRO A 148 4.08 -0.62 -12.10
C PRO A 148 3.62 -2.07 -11.97
N ALA A 149 3.38 -2.77 -13.08
CA ALA A 149 2.91 -4.15 -13.06
C ALA A 149 3.92 -5.11 -12.42
N SER A 150 5.20 -4.96 -12.74
CA SER A 150 6.25 -5.78 -12.11
C SER A 150 6.45 -5.44 -10.64
N GLN A 151 6.32 -4.17 -10.25
CA GLN A 151 6.39 -3.76 -8.84
C GLN A 151 5.22 -4.32 -8.03
N ILE A 152 3.99 -4.24 -8.54
CA ILE A 152 2.80 -4.83 -7.89
C ILE A 152 2.99 -6.34 -7.69
N ALA A 153 3.39 -7.05 -8.75
CA ALA A 153 3.64 -8.49 -8.67
C ALA A 153 4.80 -8.83 -7.70
N TYR A 154 5.80 -7.96 -7.60
CA TYR A 154 6.90 -8.13 -6.65
C TYR A 154 6.45 -7.95 -5.21
N ILE A 155 5.64 -6.93 -4.92
CA ILE A 155 5.07 -6.73 -3.57
C ILE A 155 4.15 -7.89 -3.19
N ALA A 156 3.27 -8.33 -4.11
CA ALA A 156 2.35 -9.44 -3.87
C ALA A 156 3.09 -10.74 -3.49
N ARG A 157 4.13 -11.13 -4.24
CA ARG A 157 4.96 -12.30 -3.89
C ARG A 157 5.62 -12.16 -2.52
N ASN A 158 6.07 -10.95 -2.16
CA ASN A 158 6.68 -10.74 -0.86
C ASN A 158 5.67 -10.84 0.29
N ALA A 159 4.43 -10.44 0.06
CA ALA A 159 3.33 -10.59 1.00
C ALA A 159 2.93 -12.06 1.19
N GLU A 160 2.85 -12.84 0.10
CA GLU A 160 2.56 -14.28 0.14
C GLU A 160 3.59 -15.05 0.99
N ASP A 161 4.88 -14.69 0.86
CA ASP A 161 5.99 -15.31 1.60
C ASP A 161 6.27 -14.64 2.96
N ALA A 162 5.39 -13.76 3.44
CA ALA A 162 5.62 -12.97 4.65
C ALA A 162 5.33 -13.76 5.93
N ARG A 163 6.25 -13.68 6.89
CA ARG A 163 6.07 -14.12 8.27
C ARG A 163 5.58 -12.95 9.11
N GLY A 164 4.53 -13.15 9.91
CA GLY A 164 3.97 -12.11 10.79
C GLY A 164 3.26 -10.97 10.08
N GLY A 165 3.10 -11.03 8.75
CA GLY A 165 2.63 -9.93 7.90
C GLY A 165 3.77 -9.19 7.20
N LEU A 166 3.43 -8.42 6.16
CA LEU A 166 4.39 -7.61 5.40
C LEU A 166 4.38 -6.16 5.88
N ARG A 167 5.52 -5.67 6.35
CA ARG A 167 5.78 -4.25 6.56
C ARG A 167 6.61 -3.70 5.40
N LEU A 168 5.95 -3.05 4.46
CA LEU A 168 6.59 -2.37 3.33
C LEU A 168 6.99 -0.96 3.75
N PHE A 169 8.27 -0.65 3.59
CA PHE A 169 8.81 0.71 3.59
C PHE A 169 9.24 1.05 2.18
N SER A 170 8.82 2.19 1.65
CA SER A 170 9.33 2.67 0.36
C SER A 170 9.76 4.13 0.38
N ALA A 171 11.01 4.38 -0.03
CA ALA A 171 11.50 5.73 -0.30
C ALA A 171 11.22 6.07 -1.76
N MET A 172 10.10 6.75 -2.03
CA MET A 172 9.47 6.83 -3.35
C MET A 172 10.35 7.47 -4.44
N VAL A 173 11.42 8.16 -4.04
CA VAL A 173 12.43 8.72 -4.93
C VAL A 173 13.05 7.68 -5.89
N TRP A 174 13.01 6.38 -5.56
CA TRP A 174 13.46 5.32 -6.47
C TRP A 174 12.70 5.33 -7.82
N MET A 175 11.42 5.66 -7.83
CA MET A 175 10.62 5.72 -9.06
C MET A 175 11.12 6.82 -10.01
N LYS A 176 11.54 7.96 -9.46
CA LYS A 176 12.15 9.04 -10.24
C LYS A 176 13.46 8.60 -10.86
N GLN A 177 14.30 7.90 -10.10
CA GLN A 177 15.60 7.39 -10.60
C GLN A 177 15.41 6.36 -11.72
N LYS A 178 14.32 5.59 -11.67
CA LYS A 178 13.91 4.66 -12.72
C LYS A 178 13.19 5.32 -13.90
N GLY A 179 13.00 6.65 -13.87
CA GLY A 179 12.38 7.40 -14.96
C GLY A 179 10.87 7.18 -15.09
N TRP A 180 10.18 6.76 -14.03
CA TRP A 180 8.73 6.56 -14.06
C TRP A 180 7.99 7.88 -14.28
N SER A 181 6.93 7.84 -15.09
CA SER A 181 6.05 8.99 -15.28
C SER A 181 5.15 9.19 -14.05
N PRO A 182 4.58 10.40 -13.83
CA PRO A 182 3.57 10.61 -12.80
C PRO A 182 2.36 9.68 -12.92
N ALA A 183 1.99 9.29 -14.15
CA ALA A 183 0.90 8.34 -14.39
C ALA A 183 1.27 6.91 -13.93
N ASP A 184 2.53 6.50 -14.11
CA ASP A 184 3.02 5.20 -13.63
C ASP A 184 3.06 5.15 -12.11
N MET A 185 3.54 6.22 -11.46
CA MET A 185 3.52 6.36 -10.00
C MET A 185 2.08 6.24 -9.48
N ARG A 186 1.16 7.06 -10.02
CA ARG A 186 -0.26 7.02 -9.65
C ARG A 186 -0.88 5.64 -9.82
N LYS A 187 -0.56 4.95 -10.93
CA LYS A 187 -1.05 3.60 -11.20
C LYS A 187 -0.59 2.60 -10.14
N LEU A 188 0.65 2.69 -9.67
CA LEU A 188 1.09 1.86 -8.57
C LEU A 188 0.28 2.17 -7.30
N GLU A 189 0.17 3.45 -6.92
CA GLU A 189 -0.55 3.82 -5.69
C GLU A 189 -2.00 3.36 -5.71
N ASP A 190 -2.73 3.59 -6.81
CA ASP A 190 -4.12 3.16 -6.97
C ASP A 190 -4.29 1.63 -6.94
N SER A 191 -3.22 0.87 -7.17
CA SER A 191 -3.23 -0.60 -7.19
C SER A 191 -2.87 -1.24 -5.85
N THR A 192 -2.33 -0.48 -4.90
CA THR A 192 -1.91 -1.01 -3.59
C THR A 192 -3.07 -1.57 -2.77
N GLY A 193 -4.26 -0.98 -2.89
CA GLY A 193 -5.49 -1.49 -2.26
C GLY A 193 -6.03 -2.80 -2.85
N ALA A 194 -5.49 -3.25 -3.99
CA ALA A 194 -5.88 -4.51 -4.64
C ALA A 194 -4.93 -5.68 -4.33
N ILE A 195 -3.90 -5.46 -3.52
CA ILE A 195 -2.99 -6.53 -3.09
C ILE A 195 -3.69 -7.30 -1.96
N PRO A 196 -4.05 -8.59 -2.16
CA PRO A 196 -4.65 -9.37 -1.11
C PRO A 196 -3.60 -9.58 -0.01
N PHE A 197 -3.95 -9.15 1.19
CA PHE A 197 -3.07 -9.09 2.33
C PHE A 197 -3.64 -10.00 3.41
N ASP A 198 -3.09 -11.22 3.55
CA ASP A 198 -3.36 -12.06 4.70
C ASP A 198 -2.50 -11.56 5.89
N GLY A 199 -3.13 -11.13 7.00
CA GLY A 199 -2.45 -10.62 8.21
C GLY A 199 -2.26 -9.09 8.29
N VAL A 200 -1.45 -8.63 9.26
CA VAL A 200 -1.14 -7.19 9.48
C VAL A 200 -0.13 -6.74 8.44
N ASN A 201 -0.61 -6.17 7.34
CA ASN A 201 0.25 -5.63 6.29
C ASN A 201 0.30 -4.11 6.41
N LEU A 202 1.46 -3.47 6.46
CA LEU A 202 1.55 -2.01 6.59
C LEU A 202 2.44 -1.46 5.49
N LEU A 203 1.99 -0.39 4.86
CA LEU A 203 2.72 0.27 3.77
C LEU A 203 3.02 1.70 4.17
N LEU A 204 4.30 2.06 4.22
CA LEU A 204 4.77 3.42 4.44
C LEU A 204 5.54 3.91 3.20
N CYS A 205 4.90 4.80 2.44
CA CYS A 205 5.47 5.44 1.26
C CYS A 205 5.99 6.84 1.63
N GLN A 206 7.31 7.03 1.57
CA GLN A 206 7.95 8.30 1.91
C GLN A 206 8.19 9.17 0.69
N TYR A 207 7.68 10.39 0.74
CA TYR A 207 7.90 11.44 -0.24
C TYR A 207 8.63 12.61 0.44
N THR A 208 9.94 12.74 0.21
CA THR A 208 10.69 13.92 0.64
C THR A 208 10.24 15.13 -0.18
N LEU A 209 9.70 16.16 0.48
CA LEU A 209 9.11 17.32 -0.20
C LEU A 209 10.12 18.11 -1.04
N GLU A 210 11.42 18.07 -0.70
CA GLU A 210 12.49 18.63 -1.52
C GLU A 210 12.69 17.87 -2.85
N SER A 211 12.40 16.56 -2.84
CA SER A 211 12.59 15.69 -3.99
C SER A 211 11.36 15.60 -4.90
N PHE A 212 10.20 16.10 -4.48
CA PHE A 212 8.95 15.93 -5.21
C PHE A 212 8.21 17.25 -5.43
N PRO A 213 7.66 17.48 -6.63
CA PRO A 213 6.82 18.65 -6.85
C PRO A 213 5.54 18.54 -6.01
N ALA A 214 4.91 19.68 -5.71
CA ALA A 214 3.65 19.73 -4.95
C ALA A 214 2.55 18.83 -5.53
N ALA A 215 2.50 18.67 -6.87
CA ALA A 215 1.56 17.77 -7.53
C ALA A 215 1.73 16.30 -7.10
N THR A 216 2.95 15.84 -6.81
CA THR A 216 3.20 14.49 -6.30
C THR A 216 2.81 14.36 -4.84
N ALA A 217 3.03 15.38 -4.02
CA ALA A 217 2.55 15.39 -2.63
C ALA A 217 1.00 15.33 -2.59
N MET A 218 0.32 16.07 -3.45
CA MET A 218 -1.13 15.99 -3.61
C MET A 218 -1.58 14.61 -4.07
N MET A 219 -0.91 14.01 -5.06
CA MET A 219 -1.18 12.65 -5.50
C MET A 219 -1.08 11.65 -4.35
N ALA A 220 -0.02 11.73 -3.54
CA ALA A 220 0.15 10.88 -2.37
C ALA A 220 -1.02 11.03 -1.38
N MET A 221 -1.45 12.26 -1.09
CA MET A 221 -2.61 12.51 -0.21
C MET A 221 -3.93 11.97 -0.79
N GLU A 222 -4.10 11.97 -2.12
CA GLU A 222 -5.28 11.44 -2.81
C GLU A 222 -5.35 9.91 -2.82
N THR A 223 -4.21 9.23 -2.74
CA THR A 223 -4.09 7.78 -2.93
C THR A 223 -3.81 6.98 -1.67
N HIS A 224 -3.42 7.63 -0.58
CA HIS A 224 -3.14 7.00 0.71
C HIS A 224 -4.26 7.27 1.71
N GLU A 225 -4.54 6.30 2.57
CA GLU A 225 -5.60 6.39 3.59
C GLU A 225 -5.20 7.31 4.73
N TYR A 226 -3.90 7.43 4.98
CA TYR A 226 -3.33 8.28 6.03
C TYR A 226 -2.15 9.07 5.49
N THR A 227 -1.99 10.29 5.98
CA THR A 227 -0.83 11.14 5.75
C THR A 227 -0.15 11.44 7.08
N LEU A 228 1.12 11.10 7.19
CA LEU A 228 2.02 11.53 8.25
C LEU A 228 2.79 12.77 7.78
N TYR A 229 2.64 13.88 8.51
CA TYR A 229 3.35 15.13 8.24
C TYR A 229 3.66 15.86 9.55
N LYS A 230 4.91 16.27 9.77
CA LYS A 230 5.36 16.92 11.02
C LYS A 230 4.96 16.14 12.28
N GLY A 231 5.01 14.82 12.19
CA GLY A 231 4.64 13.89 13.24
C GLY A 231 3.15 13.82 13.59
N ALA A 232 2.27 14.48 12.83
CA ALA A 232 0.83 14.31 12.93
C ALA A 232 0.35 13.31 11.86
N LEU A 233 -0.42 12.32 12.29
CA LEU A 233 -1.08 11.37 11.41
C LEU A 233 -2.53 11.81 11.19
N VAL A 234 -2.93 11.98 9.92
CA VAL A 234 -4.26 12.45 9.54
C VAL A 234 -4.84 11.50 8.50
N ALA A 235 -6.10 11.09 8.69
CA ALA A 235 -6.82 10.33 7.67
C ALA A 235 -7.05 11.20 6.43
N SER A 236 -6.90 10.60 5.25
CA SER A 236 -7.08 11.33 3.99
C SER A 236 -8.53 11.81 3.84
N PRO A 237 -8.75 13.09 3.51
CA PRO A 237 -10.08 13.59 3.20
C PRO A 237 -10.59 13.12 1.83
N TYR A 238 -9.70 12.58 0.99
CA TYR A 238 -10.00 12.15 -0.38
C TYR A 238 -10.45 10.69 -0.47
N ILE A 239 -10.10 9.89 0.54
CA ILE A 239 -10.55 8.50 0.69
C ILE A 239 -11.70 8.48 1.69
N ARG A 240 -12.93 8.29 1.22
CA ARG A 240 -14.12 8.36 2.09
C ARG A 240 -14.22 7.12 2.95
N LYS A 241 -14.81 7.23 4.14
CA LYS A 241 -15.16 6.09 5.02
C LYS A 241 -15.93 4.97 4.30
N SER A 242 -16.70 5.28 3.25
CA SER A 242 -17.39 4.29 2.42
C SER A 242 -16.49 3.52 1.45
N ASP A 243 -15.31 4.06 1.13
CA ASP A 243 -14.27 3.40 0.32
C ASP A 243 -13.37 2.50 1.21
N LEU A 244 -13.43 2.69 2.54
CA LEU A 244 -12.78 1.83 3.55
C LEU A 244 -13.71 0.72 4.05
N ALA A 245 -14.99 0.79 3.69
CA ALA A 245 -16.10 -0.06 4.18
C ALA A 245 -16.67 -1.09 3.25
N ALA A 246 -16.36 -0.97 1.97
CA ALA A 246 -17.04 -1.69 0.92
C ALA A 246 -16.13 -2.65 0.19
#